data_AF-A0A0M3HFE3-F1
#
_entry.id   AF-A0A0M3HFE3-F1
#
_cell.length_a   1.000
_cell.length_b   1.000
_cell.length_c   1.000
_cell.angle_alpha   90.00
_cell.angle_beta   90.00
_cell.angle_gamma   90.00
#
_symmetry.space_group_name_H-M   'P 1'
#
loop_
_entity.id
_entity.type
_entity.pdbx_description
1 polymer ?
#
loop_
_entity_poly.entity_id
_entity_poly.type
_entity_poly.pdbx_seq_one_letter_code
_entity_poly.pdbx_strand_id
1 'polypeptide(L)'
;MLSPIGVERIPTPSLLPRDDDIIELLRSNDFDIRLQTLNRLSAIAKRDPQWFPKFVKKGDLFKQFDRLLVDDRWEVQHQCIKFLLDAIPTFGNVGLFFVCGT
;
A
#
# COMPACT_ATOMS: atom_id res chain seq x y z
N MET A 1 37.28 -9.56 5.63
CA MET A 1 36.71 -9.33 4.29
C MET A 1 35.23 -9.64 4.38
N LEU A 2 34.37 -8.62 4.32
CA LEU A 2 32.91 -8.78 4.47
C LEU A 2 32.32 -9.51 3.27
N SER A 3 31.49 -10.52 3.52
CA SER A 3 30.54 -11.05 2.55
C SER A 3 29.28 -10.17 2.58
N PRO A 4 28.92 -9.46 1.50
CA PRO A 4 27.58 -8.91 1.39
C PRO A 4 26.65 -10.08 1.05
N ILE A 5 25.90 -10.56 2.04
CA ILE A 5 24.82 -11.51 1.79
C ILE A 5 23.82 -10.77 0.90
N GLY A 6 23.71 -11.29 -0.32
CA GLY A 6 22.92 -10.72 -1.39
C GLY A 6 21.50 -10.48 -0.92
N VAL A 7 21.03 -9.28 -1.21
CA VAL A 7 19.61 -8.99 -1.44
C VAL A 7 19.04 -10.15 -2.25
N GLU A 8 18.28 -11.00 -1.58
CA GLU A 8 17.45 -12.01 -2.21
C GLU A 8 16.41 -11.25 -3.04
N ARG A 9 16.79 -10.97 -4.29
CA ARG A 9 15.87 -10.55 -5.34
C ARG A 9 14.95 -11.71 -5.59
N ILE A 10 13.89 -11.82 -4.80
CA ILE A 10 12.75 -12.69 -5.08
C ILE A 10 12.24 -12.30 -6.47
N PRO A 11 12.38 -13.15 -7.49
CA PRO A 11 11.79 -12.90 -8.79
C PRO A 11 10.35 -13.39 -8.71
N THR A 12 9.37 -12.48 -8.65
CA THR A 12 8.01 -12.81 -9.08
C THR A 12 7.60 -11.92 -10.25
N PRO A 13 7.37 -12.53 -11.44
CA PRO A 13 7.03 -11.81 -12.65
C PRO A 13 5.66 -11.13 -12.50
N SER A 14 5.64 -9.84 -12.80
CA SER A 14 4.59 -9.12 -13.53
C SER A 14 3.24 -9.83 -13.72
N LEU A 15 2.51 -10.05 -12.64
CA LEU A 15 1.06 -10.03 -12.63
C LEU A 15 0.75 -9.04 -11.53
N LEU A 16 0.36 -7.82 -11.91
CA LEU A 16 -0.31 -6.95 -10.95
C LEU A 16 -1.40 -7.82 -10.30
N PRO A 17 -1.33 -8.09 -8.99
CA PRO A 17 -2.41 -8.80 -8.33
C PRO A 17 -3.67 -8.00 -8.66
N ARG A 18 -4.72 -8.70 -9.11
CA ARG A 18 -6.02 -8.07 -9.35
C ARG A 18 -6.37 -7.25 -8.10
N ASP A 19 -7.10 -6.15 -8.26
CA ASP A 19 -7.49 -5.30 -7.14
C ASP A 19 -8.08 -6.09 -5.95
N ASP A 20 -8.80 -7.18 -6.24
CA ASP A 20 -9.30 -8.16 -5.26
C ASP A 20 -8.21 -8.84 -4.42
N ASP A 21 -7.14 -9.27 -5.06
CA ASP A 21 -6.02 -9.99 -4.44
C ASP A 21 -5.23 -9.03 -3.53
N ILE A 22 -5.06 -7.76 -3.94
CA ILE A 22 -4.46 -6.72 -3.09
C ILE A 22 -5.27 -6.52 -1.80
N ILE A 23 -6.60 -6.44 -1.91
CA ILE A 23 -7.49 -6.27 -0.75
C ILE A 23 -7.43 -7.50 0.16
N GLU A 24 -7.40 -8.70 -0.41
CA GLU A 24 -7.29 -9.95 0.35
C GLU A 24 -5.95 -10.03 1.11
N LEU A 25 -4.85 -9.67 0.45
CA LEU A 25 -3.52 -9.61 1.07
C LEU A 25 -3.40 -8.53 2.16
N LEU A 26 -4.07 -7.38 1.99
CA LEU A 26 -4.16 -6.36 3.05
C LEU A 26 -5.02 -6.83 4.23
N ARG A 27 -5.98 -7.73 3.99
CA ARG A 27 -6.85 -8.32 5.02
C ARG A 27 -6.15 -9.45 5.79
N SER A 28 -5.08 -10.03 5.25
CA SER A 28 -4.30 -11.10 5.89
C SER A 28 -3.91 -10.76 7.33
N ASN A 29 -3.85 -11.78 8.20
CA ASN A 29 -3.47 -11.58 9.59
C ASN A 29 -1.94 -11.43 9.76
N ASP A 30 -1.18 -11.80 8.74
CA ASP A 30 0.27 -11.70 8.70
C ASP A 30 0.74 -10.28 8.44
N PHE A 31 1.45 -9.73 9.42
CA PHE A 31 2.06 -8.41 9.34
C PHE A 31 2.97 -8.24 8.13
N ASP A 32 3.85 -9.21 7.86
CA ASP A 32 4.81 -9.13 6.75
C ASP A 32 4.08 -9.04 5.40
N ILE A 33 3.02 -9.84 5.23
CA ILE A 33 2.19 -9.85 4.03
C ILE A 33 1.53 -8.47 3.84
N ARG A 34 0.92 -7.90 4.88
CA ARG A 34 0.30 -6.57 4.82
C ARG A 34 1.33 -5.49 4.46
N LEU A 35 2.49 -5.53 5.10
CA LEU A 35 3.56 -4.56 4.90
C LEU A 35 4.16 -4.64 3.49
N GLN A 36 4.43 -5.85 3.00
CA GLN A 36 4.90 -6.06 1.63
C GLN A 36 3.86 -5.59 0.60
N THR A 37 2.58 -5.85 0.86
CA THR A 37 1.50 -5.45 -0.02
C THR A 37 1.37 -3.93 -0.09
N LEU A 38 1.45 -3.23 1.05
CA LEU A 38 1.50 -1.76 1.09
C LEU A 38 2.69 -1.19 0.32
N ASN A 39 3.89 -1.78 0.49
CA ASN A 39 5.08 -1.35 -0.24
C ASN A 39 4.93 -1.55 -1.75
N ARG A 40 4.37 -2.68 -2.18
CA ARG A 40 4.07 -2.94 -3.59
C ARG A 40 3.06 -1.95 -4.14
N LEU A 41 1.99 -1.67 -3.39
CA LEU A 41 0.98 -0.70 -3.77
C LEU A 41 1.56 0.72 -3.88
N SER A 42 2.46 1.11 -2.96
CA SER A 42 3.21 2.37 -3.05
C SER A 42 4.08 2.44 -4.30
N ALA A 43 4.79 1.37 -4.63
CA ALA A 43 5.59 1.32 -5.84
C ALA A 43 4.73 1.43 -7.12
N ILE A 44 3.53 0.85 -7.13
CA ILE A 44 2.55 0.99 -8.22
C ILE A 44 2.06 2.44 -8.30
N ALA A 45 1.70 3.04 -7.17
CA ALA A 45 1.21 4.41 -7.11
C ALA A 45 2.24 5.42 -7.61
N LYS A 46 3.52 5.20 -7.30
CA LYS A 46 4.65 5.99 -7.80
C LYS A 46 4.88 5.82 -9.30
N ARG A 47 4.71 4.60 -9.80
CA ARG A 47 5.00 4.27 -11.20
C ARG A 47 3.88 4.68 -12.14
N ASP A 48 2.63 4.54 -11.73
CA ASP A 48 1.45 4.83 -12.54
C ASP A 48 0.53 5.82 -11.81
N PRO A 49 0.55 7.12 -12.13
CA PRO A 49 -0.32 8.11 -11.51
C PRO A 49 -1.81 7.95 -11.91
N GLN A 50 -2.16 6.94 -12.68
CA GLN A 50 -3.54 6.59 -13.02
C GLN A 50 -3.96 5.24 -12.41
N TRP A 51 -3.21 4.71 -11.44
CA TRP A 51 -3.55 3.46 -10.76
C TRP A 51 -4.87 3.59 -10.00
N PHE A 52 -5.07 4.75 -9.36
CA PHE A 52 -6.24 5.00 -8.53
C PHE A 52 -7.57 5.00 -9.30
N PRO A 53 -7.72 5.67 -10.47
CA PRO A 53 -8.94 5.55 -11.28
C PRO A 53 -9.17 4.14 -11.86
N LYS A 54 -8.11 3.35 -12.09
CA LYS A 54 -8.22 1.97 -12.56
C LYS A 54 -8.72 1.00 -11.49
N PHE A 55 -8.53 1.35 -10.21
CA PHE A 55 -8.94 0.51 -9.08
C PHE A 55 -10.46 0.48 -8.94
N VAL A 56 -11.08 -0.70 -9.14
CA VAL A 56 -12.55 -0.84 -9.12
C VAL A 56 -13.10 -0.82 -7.68
N LYS A 57 -12.37 -1.43 -6.74
CA LYS A 57 -12.81 -1.63 -5.33
C LYS A 57 -12.19 -0.63 -4.35
N LYS A 58 -12.27 0.67 -4.68
CA LYS A 58 -11.70 1.75 -3.84
C LYS A 58 -12.26 1.74 -2.41
N GLY A 59 -13.57 1.52 -2.27
CA GLY A 59 -14.23 1.51 -0.96
C GLY A 59 -13.68 0.43 -0.02
N ASP A 60 -13.44 -0.78 -0.51
CA ASP A 60 -12.83 -1.86 0.27
C ASP A 60 -11.37 -1.58 0.60
N LEU A 61 -10.62 -0.97 -0.34
CA LEU A 61 -9.25 -0.53 -0.11
C LEU A 61 -9.18 0.49 1.05
N PHE A 62 -10.05 1.51 1.05
CA PHE A 62 -10.11 2.48 2.16
C PHE A 62 -10.48 1.83 3.48
N LYS A 63 -11.42 0.86 3.51
CA LYS A 63 -11.72 0.10 4.73
C LYS A 63 -10.52 -0.69 5.24
N GLN A 64 -9.69 -1.24 4.33
CA GLN A 64 -8.46 -1.90 4.76
C GLN A 64 -7.46 -0.87 5.31
N PHE A 65 -7.29 0.30 4.67
CA PHE A 65 -6.43 1.36 5.22
C PHE A 65 -6.90 1.85 6.57
N ASP A 66 -8.20 2.07 6.77
CA ASP A 66 -8.77 2.44 8.07
C ASP A 66 -8.41 1.41 9.14
N ARG A 67 -8.59 0.11 8.83
CA ARG A 67 -8.18 -0.97 9.73
C ARG A 67 -6.67 -0.98 10.01
N LEU A 68 -5.83 -0.72 9.00
CA LEU A 68 -4.37 -0.67 9.12
C LEU A 68 -3.91 0.56 9.92
N LEU A 69 -4.65 1.67 9.83
CA LEU A 69 -4.41 2.89 10.60
C LEU A 69 -4.81 2.75 12.07
N VAL A 70 -5.71 1.83 12.41
CA VAL A 70 -6.12 1.53 13.80
C VAL A 70 -5.36 0.31 14.38
N ASP A 71 -4.45 -0.31 13.61
CA ASP A 71 -3.64 -1.44 14.06
C ASP A 71 -2.60 -0.99 15.11
N ASP A 72 -2.41 -1.76 16.20
CA ASP A 72 -1.45 -1.47 17.27
C ASP A 72 0.01 -1.38 16.78
N ARG A 73 0.31 -1.92 15.59
CA ARG A 73 1.67 -1.96 15.04
C ARG A 73 2.00 -0.67 14.29
N TRP A 74 2.81 0.16 14.94
CA TRP A 74 3.29 1.44 14.40
C TRP A 74 3.93 1.33 13.00
N GLU A 75 4.60 0.22 12.67
CA GLU A 75 5.26 0.03 11.38
C GLU A 75 4.27 -0.04 10.21
N VAL A 76 3.15 -0.73 10.38
CA VAL A 76 2.08 -0.83 9.37
C VAL A 76 1.39 0.51 9.24
N GLN A 77 1.05 1.13 10.38
CA GLN A 77 0.49 2.46 10.45
C GLN A 77 1.34 3.46 9.68
N HIS A 78 2.64 3.52 9.99
CA HIS A 78 3.56 4.46 9.36
C HIS A 78 3.70 4.22 7.85
N GLN A 79 3.77 2.96 7.40
CA GLN A 79 3.80 2.67 5.96
C GLN A 79 2.47 3.01 5.27
N CYS A 80 1.34 2.78 5.94
CA CYS A 80 0.02 3.16 5.42
C CYS A 80 -0.10 4.68 5.28
N ILE A 81 0.31 5.44 6.29
CA ILE A 81 0.34 6.91 6.26
C ILE A 81 1.28 7.40 5.16
N LYS A 82 2.49 6.83 5.07
CA LYS A 82 3.45 7.18 4.03
C LYS A 82 2.90 6.90 2.64
N PHE A 83 2.22 5.77 2.46
CA PHE A 83 1.55 5.43 1.21
C PHE A 83 0.43 6.43 0.89
N LEU A 84 -0.43 6.74 1.86
CA LEU A 84 -1.51 7.72 1.69
C LEU A 84 -0.95 9.06 1.25
N LEU A 85 0.09 9.57 1.94
CA LEU A 85 0.78 10.81 1.60
C LEU A 85 1.35 10.81 0.18
N ASP A 86 1.97 9.71 -0.23
CA ASP A 86 2.57 9.56 -1.55
C ASP A 86 1.52 9.45 -2.66
N ALA A 87 0.37 8.87 -2.34
CA ALA A 87 -0.77 8.75 -3.24
C ALA A 87 -1.69 9.98 -3.23
N ILE A 88 -1.53 10.97 -2.32
CA ILE A 88 -2.24 12.27 -2.33
C ILE A 88 -2.27 12.92 -3.72
N PRO A 89 -1.13 13.10 -4.43
CA PRO A 89 -1.14 13.67 -5.77
C PRO A 89 -1.97 12.86 -6.76
N THR A 90 -2.15 11.55 -6.51
CA THR A 90 -2.97 10.65 -7.31
C THR A 90 -4.45 10.64 -6.92
N PHE A 91 -4.76 10.89 -5.64
CA PHE A 91 -6.13 11.04 -5.13
C PHE A 91 -6.78 12.38 -5.53
N GLY A 92 -5.99 13.36 -5.99
CA GLY A 92 -6.49 14.68 -6.39
C GLY A 92 -7.11 15.45 -5.21
N ASN A 93 -8.17 16.23 -5.47
CA ASN A 93 -8.87 17.10 -4.50
C ASN A 93 -9.45 16.36 -3.27
N VAL A 94 -9.37 15.02 -3.22
CA VAL A 94 -9.78 14.19 -2.08
C VAL A 94 -8.66 14.07 -1.02
N GLY A 95 -7.39 14.25 -1.40
CA GLY A 95 -6.26 14.18 -0.47
C GLY A 95 -6.25 15.28 0.60
N LEU A 96 -6.87 16.43 0.32
CA LEU A 96 -7.02 17.53 1.28
C LEU A 96 -7.91 17.14 2.48
N PHE A 97 -8.90 16.26 2.28
CA PHE A 97 -9.78 15.79 3.36
C PHE A 97 -9.04 14.90 4.36
N PHE A 98 -8.05 14.13 3.91
CA PHE A 98 -7.25 13.26 4.78
C PHE A 98 -6.14 14.02 5.52
N VAL A 99 -5.55 15.07 4.92
CA VAL A 99 -4.48 15.85 5.55
C VAL A 99 -5.01 16.95 6.48
N CYS A 100 -6.19 17.51 6.19
CA CYS A 100 -6.77 18.63 6.95
C CYS A 100 -7.80 18.21 8.01
N GLY A 101 -8.08 16.91 8.16
CA GLY A 101 -9.14 16.37 9.03
C GLY A 101 -8.68 15.78 10.37
N THR A 102 -7.43 15.99 10.77
CA THR A 102 -6.92 15.73 12.13
C THR A 102 -6.54 17.05 12.77
#